data_AF-A0A0H2XVN5-F1
#
_entry.id   AF-A0A0H2XVN5-F1
#
_cell.length_a   1.000
_cell.length_b   1.000
_cell.length_c   1.000
_cell.angle_alpha   90.00
_cell.angle_beta   90.00
_cell.angle_gamma   90.00
#
_symmetry.space_group_name_H-M   'P 1'
#
loop_
_entity.id
_entity.type
_entity.pdbx_description
1 polymer ?
#
loop_
_entity_poly.entity_id
_entity_poly.type
_entity_poly.pdbx_seq_one_letter_code
_entity_poly.pdbx_strand_id
1 'polypeptide(L)'
;MSALIARLPERTTPRTPEQHVKNEIRTILKHVAHLEAAIDSIGDGDDLYEAGLSSLDTIQLMLAIEKQFNIEIPDEMLNRNLFRSIDALADTIATLQRTEHSA
;
A
#
# COMPACT_ATOMS: atom_id res chain seq x y z
N MET A 1 20.38 -7.14 47.04
CA MET A 1 19.34 -7.80 46.23
C MET A 1 18.28 -6.76 45.90
N SER A 2 18.05 -6.46 44.62
CA SER A 2 16.75 -6.14 44.02
C SER A 2 16.96 -5.70 42.58
N ALA A 3 16.04 -6.15 41.74
CA ALA A 3 16.24 -6.44 40.34
C ALA A 3 16.38 -5.21 39.44
N LEU A 4 17.29 -5.36 38.49
CA LEU A 4 17.40 -4.66 37.22
C LEU A 4 16.06 -4.75 36.46
N ILE A 5 15.27 -3.68 36.43
CA ILE A 5 14.18 -3.55 35.47
C ILE A 5 14.81 -3.02 34.17
N ALA A 6 15.31 -3.96 33.36
CA ALA A 6 15.67 -3.69 31.98
C ALA A 6 14.38 -3.26 31.26
N ARG A 7 14.22 -1.95 31.04
CA ARG A 7 13.25 -1.44 30.09
C ARG A 7 13.75 -1.86 28.70
N LEU A 8 13.18 -2.93 28.17
CA LEU A 8 13.36 -3.34 26.78
C LEU A 8 13.02 -2.12 25.89
N PRO A 9 13.91 -1.71 24.97
CA PRO A 9 13.52 -0.76 23.93
C PRO A 9 12.50 -1.46 23.03
N GLU A 10 11.39 -0.78 22.74
CA GLU A 10 10.47 -1.18 21.68
C GLU A 10 11.30 -1.35 20.41
N ARG A 11 11.47 -2.60 19.98
CA ARG A 11 12.13 -2.92 18.71
C ARG A 11 11.22 -2.42 17.61
N THR A 12 11.42 -1.18 17.18
CA THR A 12 11.03 -0.77 15.83
C THR A 12 11.92 -1.57 14.89
N THR A 13 11.47 -2.78 14.53
CA THR A 13 12.09 -3.53 13.43
C THR A 13 12.20 -2.58 12.24
N PRO A 14 13.38 -2.46 11.61
CA PRO A 14 13.54 -1.63 10.43
C PRO A 14 12.55 -2.14 9.38
N ARG A 15 11.50 -1.36 9.11
CA ARG A 15 10.57 -1.67 8.02
C ARG A 15 11.36 -1.53 6.73
N THR A 16 11.35 -2.56 5.89
CA THR A 16 11.91 -2.44 4.55
C THR A 16 11.15 -1.34 3.80
N PRO A 17 11.78 -0.67 2.82
CA PRO A 17 11.10 0.34 1.99
C PRO A 17 9.78 -0.17 1.40
N GLU A 18 9.77 -1.43 0.96
CA GLU A 18 8.58 -2.13 0.47
C GLU A 18 7.45 -2.20 1.52
N GLN A 19 7.77 -2.56 2.76
CA GLN A 19 6.78 -2.62 3.83
C GLN A 19 6.19 -1.25 4.16
N HIS A 20 6.98 -0.17 4.01
CA HIS A 20 6.46 1.19 4.18
C HIS A 20 5.44 1.52 3.10
N VAL A 21 5.75 1.27 1.83
CA VAL A 21 4.82 1.47 0.69
C VAL A 21 3.52 0.70 0.90
N LYS A 22 3.60 -0.58 1.29
CA LYS A 22 2.42 -1.41 1.55
C LYS A 22 1.54 -0.87 2.69
N ASN A 23 2.14 -0.29 3.74
CA ASN A 23 1.38 0.32 4.84
C ASN A 23 0.68 1.62 4.42
N GLU A 24 1.32 2.42 3.57
CA GLU A 24 0.71 3.61 2.98
C GLU A 24 -0.46 3.24 2.06
N ILE A 25 -0.30 2.21 1.22
CA ILE A 25 -1.39 1.66 0.38
C ILE A 25 -2.58 1.22 1.25
N ARG A 26 -2.33 0.47 2.35
CA ARG A 26 -3.39 0.10 3.30
C ARG A 26 -4.09 1.30 3.90
N THR A 27 -3.34 2.36 4.19
CA THR A 27 -3.90 3.61 4.72
C THR A 27 -4.79 4.27 3.67
N ILE A 28 -4.39 4.31 2.40
CA ILE A 28 -5.23 4.84 1.31
C ILE A 28 -6.50 4.00 1.14
N LEU A 29 -6.37 2.66 1.13
CA LEU A 29 -7.49 1.73 0.96
C LEU A 29 -8.56 1.88 2.06
N LYS A 30 -8.17 2.20 3.30
CA LYS A 30 -9.12 2.54 4.40
C LYS A 30 -10.02 3.72 4.03
N HIS A 31 -9.48 4.73 3.37
CA HIS A 31 -10.21 5.97 3.06
C HIS A 31 -11.02 5.88 1.76
N VAL A 32 -10.52 5.13 0.77
CA VAL A 32 -11.12 5.09 -0.56
C VAL A 32 -12.30 4.14 -0.66
N ALA A 33 -12.21 2.96 -0.05
CA ALA A 33 -13.12 1.87 -0.39
C ALA A 33 -14.20 1.60 0.67
N HIS A 34 -14.30 2.43 1.71
CA HIS A 34 -15.07 2.11 2.93
C HIS A 34 -14.76 0.69 3.49
N LEU A 35 -13.59 0.13 3.13
CA LEU A 35 -13.10 -1.20 3.52
C LEU A 35 -12.49 -1.18 4.93
N GLU A 36 -12.91 -0.22 5.77
CA GLU A 36 -12.31 0.07 7.08
C GLU A 36 -12.23 -1.18 7.97
N ALA A 37 -13.23 -2.08 7.89
CA ALA A 37 -13.27 -3.30 8.68
C ALA A 37 -12.54 -4.50 8.04
N ALA A 38 -12.37 -4.53 6.72
CA ALA A 38 -11.83 -5.70 6.01
C ALA A 38 -10.31 -5.60 5.80
N ILE A 39 -9.78 -4.40 5.61
CA ILE A 39 -8.38 -4.20 5.18
C ILE A 39 -7.34 -4.69 6.18
N ASP A 40 -7.66 -4.67 7.49
CA ASP A 40 -6.76 -5.19 8.53
C ASP A 40 -6.62 -6.72 8.47
N SER A 41 -7.52 -7.40 7.75
CA SER A 41 -7.49 -8.86 7.52
C SER A 41 -7.04 -9.26 6.11
N ILE A 42 -6.86 -8.31 5.20
CA ILE A 42 -6.44 -8.55 3.81
C ILE A 42 -4.92 -8.75 3.77
N GLY A 43 -4.50 -9.92 3.28
CA GLY A 43 -3.12 -10.24 2.96
C GLY A 43 -2.61 -9.43 1.76
N ASP A 44 -1.28 -9.28 1.65
CA ASP A 44 -0.69 -8.45 0.58
C ASP A 44 -1.06 -8.92 -0.85
N GLY A 45 -1.28 -10.23 -1.02
CA GLY A 45 -1.59 -10.87 -2.31
C GLY A 45 -3.06 -11.20 -2.54
N ASP A 46 -3.95 -10.86 -1.61
CA ASP A 46 -5.39 -11.16 -1.73
C ASP A 46 -6.06 -10.31 -2.82
N ASP A 47 -7.11 -10.85 -3.45
CA ASP A 47 -7.85 -10.14 -4.50
C ASP A 47 -8.72 -9.04 -3.88
N LEU A 48 -8.37 -7.78 -4.14
CA LEU A 48 -9.08 -6.62 -3.63
C LEU A 48 -10.50 -6.49 -4.18
N TYR A 49 -10.78 -7.01 -5.38
CA TYR A 49 -12.14 -7.02 -5.92
C TYR A 49 -13.04 -7.98 -5.14
N GLU A 50 -12.51 -9.14 -4.74
CA GLU A 50 -13.23 -10.08 -3.86
C GLU A 50 -13.42 -9.51 -2.45
N ALA A 51 -12.52 -8.64 -2.02
CA ALA A 51 -12.66 -7.90 -0.78
C ALA A 51 -13.68 -6.75 -0.84
N GLY A 52 -14.20 -6.40 -2.03
CA GLY A 52 -15.22 -5.37 -2.21
C GLY A 52 -14.77 -4.10 -2.92
N LEU A 53 -13.54 -4.07 -3.47
CA LEU A 53 -13.08 -2.95 -4.29
C LEU A 53 -13.91 -2.85 -5.58
N SER A 54 -14.61 -1.73 -5.77
CA SER A 54 -15.40 -1.47 -6.97
C SER A 54 -14.61 -0.74 -8.05
N SER A 55 -15.14 -0.70 -9.27
CA SER A 55 -14.54 0.09 -10.37
C SER A 55 -14.44 1.58 -10.04
N LEU A 56 -15.39 2.13 -9.28
CA LEU A 56 -15.31 3.55 -8.87
C LEU A 56 -14.17 3.76 -7.87
N ASP A 57 -13.99 2.82 -6.94
CA ASP A 57 -12.92 2.87 -5.95
C ASP A 57 -11.55 2.78 -6.60
N THR A 58 -11.40 2.02 -7.70
CA THR A 58 -10.12 1.96 -8.44
C THR A 58 -9.67 3.33 -8.98
N ILE A 59 -10.61 4.18 -9.41
CA ILE A 59 -10.30 5.54 -9.88
C ILE A 59 -9.83 6.41 -8.71
N GLN A 60 -10.55 6.35 -7.59
CA GLN A 60 -10.19 7.10 -6.38
C GLN A 60 -8.85 6.64 -5.79
N LEU A 61 -8.59 5.33 -5.83
CA LEU A 61 -7.36 4.70 -5.38
C LEU A 61 -6.17 5.15 -6.23
N MET A 62 -6.32 5.14 -7.56
CA MET A 62 -5.31 5.64 -8.49
C MET A 62 -4.93 7.09 -8.16
N LEU A 63 -5.92 7.99 -8.07
CA LEU A 63 -5.68 9.41 -7.77
C LEU A 63 -4.99 9.61 -6.41
N ALA A 64 -5.39 8.83 -5.41
CA ALA A 64 -4.80 8.90 -4.07
C ALA A 64 -3.35 8.39 -4.06
N ILE A 65 -3.04 7.33 -4.82
CA ILE A 65 -1.68 6.79 -4.96
C ILE A 65 -0.78 7.80 -5.67
N GLU A 66 -1.20 8.32 -6.83
CA GLU A 66 -0.42 9.32 -7.58
C GLU A 66 -0.07 10.52 -6.70
N LYS A 67 -1.05 11.01 -5.94
CA LYS A 67 -0.86 12.11 -4.99
C LYS A 67 0.08 11.75 -3.84
N GLN A 68 -0.09 10.59 -3.20
CA GLN A 68 0.67 10.20 -2.02
C GLN A 68 2.15 9.93 -2.34
N PHE A 69 2.41 9.30 -3.49
CA PHE A 69 3.75 8.88 -3.89
C PHE A 69 4.43 9.85 -4.87
N ASN A 70 3.71 10.89 -5.31
CA ASN A 70 4.16 11.87 -6.29
C ASN A 70 4.65 11.19 -7.58
N ILE A 71 3.80 10.34 -8.15
CA ILE A 71 4.01 9.60 -9.40
C ILE A 71 2.82 9.81 -10.34
N GLU A 72 3.00 9.51 -11.62
CA GLU A 72 1.92 9.40 -12.62
C GLU A 72 1.82 7.94 -13.08
N ILE A 73 0.60 7.38 -13.11
CA ILE A 73 0.36 6.01 -13.58
C ILE A 73 -0.11 6.09 -15.04
N PRO A 74 0.68 5.60 -16.02
CA PRO A 74 0.30 5.64 -17.42
C PRO A 74 -0.99 4.85 -17.70
N ASP A 75 -1.81 5.34 -18.62
CA ASP A 75 -3.06 4.69 -19.05
C ASP A 75 -2.89 3.21 -19.43
N GLU A 76 -1.76 2.85 -20.04
CA GLU A 76 -1.43 1.47 -20.42
C GLU A 76 -1.28 0.52 -19.22
N MET A 77 -0.97 1.05 -18.04
CA MET A 77 -0.86 0.30 -16.79
C MET A 77 -2.21 0.21 -16.04
N LEU A 78 -3.19 1.03 -16.39
CA LEU A 78 -4.52 1.08 -15.75
C LEU A 78 -5.41 -0.10 -16.16
N ASN A 79 -5.09 -1.27 -15.65
CA ASN A 79 -5.82 -2.51 -15.92
C ASN A 79 -6.16 -3.25 -14.62
N ARG A 80 -7.02 -4.28 -14.72
CA ARG A 80 -7.48 -5.07 -13.56
C ARG A 80 -6.32 -5.65 -12.73
N ASN A 81 -5.18 -5.99 -13.34
CA ASN A 81 -4.07 -6.60 -12.61
C ASN A 81 -3.38 -5.61 -11.67
N LEU A 82 -3.30 -4.33 -12.04
CA LEU A 82 -2.73 -3.28 -11.21
C LEU A 82 -3.45 -3.18 -9.85
N PHE A 83 -4.78 -3.19 -9.89
CA PHE A 83 -5.62 -3.03 -8.70
C PHE A 83 -5.98 -4.34 -8.01
N ARG A 84 -5.42 -5.48 -8.46
CA ARG A 84 -5.80 -6.79 -7.95
C ARG A 84 -5.37 -7.02 -6.51
N SER A 85 -4.23 -6.49 -6.08
CA SER A 85 -3.62 -6.81 -4.78
C SER A 85 -2.72 -5.68 -4.30
N ILE A 86 -2.40 -5.66 -3.01
CA ILE A 86 -1.45 -4.69 -2.44
C ILE A 86 -0.05 -4.90 -3.01
N ASP A 87 0.36 -6.15 -3.26
CA ASP A 87 1.63 -6.49 -3.92
C ASP A 87 1.72 -5.86 -5.32
N ALA A 88 0.70 -6.03 -6.16
CA ALA A 88 0.68 -5.46 -7.51
C ALA A 88 0.78 -3.92 -7.51
N LEU A 89 0.12 -3.26 -6.57
CA LEU A 89 0.21 -1.82 -6.39
C LEU A 89 1.61 -1.40 -5.93
N ALA A 90 2.18 -2.09 -4.94
CA ALA A 90 3.51 -1.80 -4.40
C ALA A 90 4.61 -1.96 -5.46
N ASP A 91 4.54 -3.04 -6.25
CA ASP A 91 5.48 -3.30 -7.35
C ASP A 91 5.42 -2.20 -8.42
N THR A 92 4.21 -1.75 -8.76
CA THR A 92 4.00 -0.67 -9.73
C THR A 92 4.57 0.65 -9.23
N ILE A 93 4.26 1.03 -7.98
CA ILE A 93 4.77 2.26 -7.35
C ILE A 93 6.30 2.24 -7.30
N ALA A 94 6.90 1.12 -6.88
CA ALA A 94 8.36 0.98 -6.82
C ALA A 94 9.02 1.08 -8.21
N THR A 95 8.35 0.58 -9.24
CA THR A 95 8.80 0.69 -10.63
C THR A 95 8.78 2.14 -11.09
N LEU A 96 7.65 2.84 -10.91
CA LEU A 96 7.48 4.24 -11.33
C LEU A 96 8.43 5.19 -10.60
N GLN A 97 8.60 5.03 -9.28
CA GLN A 97 9.55 5.85 -8.51
C GLN A 97 11.00 5.70 -8.99
N ARG A 98 11.39 4.52 -9.49
CA ARG A 98 12.73 4.32 -10.06
C ARG A 98 12.90 5.01 -11.40
N THR A 99 11.84 5.02 -12.22
CA THR A 99 11.84 5.68 -13.53
C THR A 99 11.93 7.19 -13.37
N GLU A 100 11.16 7.80 -12.46
CA GLU A 100 11.20 9.24 -12.17
C GLU A 100 12.57 9.71 -11.67
N HIS A 101 13.25 8.91 -10.85
CA HIS A 101 14.60 9.24 -10.37
C HIS A 101 15.70 9.10 -11.44
N SER A 102 15.39 8.52 -12.60
CA SER A 102 16.35 8.29 -13.69
C SER A 102 16.22 9.30 -14.84
N ALA A 103 15.24 10.21 -14.77
CA ALA A 103 14.96 11.25 -15.76
C ALA A 103 15.51 12.62 -15.32
#